data_AF-A0A0X3RT04-F1
#
_entry.id   AF-A0A0X3RT04-F1
#
_cell.length_a   1.000
_cell.length_b   1.000
_cell.length_c   1.000
_cell.angle_alpha   90.00
_cell.angle_beta   90.00
_cell.angle_gamma   90.00
#
_symmetry.space_group_name_H-M   'P 1'
#
loop_
_entity.id
_entity.type
_entity.pdbx_description
1 polymer ?
#
loop_
_entity_poly.entity_id
_entity_poly.type
_entity_poly.pdbx_seq_one_letter_code
_entity_poly.pdbx_strand_id
1 'polypeptide(L)'
;MIRRWSVPLGANMLVGIPGVIPYWLLWYLASSWATGPAPEENDGMALWLVIVVPIVGLYALLWASVNRPLARRSALASHAYWSLSVLATFLPTAALIIYSP
;
A
#
# COMPACT_ATOMS: atom_id res chain seq x y z
N MET A 1 -21.23 10.49 18.95
CA MET A 1 -20.22 9.40 18.94
C MET A 1 -19.51 9.43 17.59
N ILE A 2 -18.30 9.99 17.51
CA ILE A 2 -17.46 9.77 16.31
C ILE A 2 -17.36 8.26 16.14
N ARG A 3 -17.87 7.79 15.00
CA ARG A 3 -18.14 6.38 14.74
C ARG A 3 -16.78 5.65 14.91
N ARG A 4 -16.71 4.61 15.74
CA ARG A 4 -15.45 3.97 16.23
C ARG A 4 -14.47 3.47 15.13
N TRP A 5 -14.85 3.57 13.85
CA TRP A 5 -14.08 3.23 12.66
C TRP A 5 -13.42 4.44 11.97
N SER A 6 -13.79 5.68 12.31
CA SER A 6 -13.25 6.89 11.65
C SER A 6 -11.75 7.07 11.89
N VAL A 7 -11.24 6.71 13.07
CA VAL A 7 -9.81 6.82 13.39
C VAL A 7 -8.98 5.81 12.57
N PRO A 8 -9.28 4.49 12.57
CA PRO A 8 -8.60 3.55 11.69
C PRO A 8 -8.69 3.92 10.21
N LEU A 9 -9.86 4.38 9.75
CA LEU A 9 -10.07 4.81 8.37
C LEU A 9 -9.12 5.97 8.01
N GLY A 10 -9.15 7.06 8.79
CA GLY A 10 -8.32 8.24 8.54
C GLY A 10 -6.83 7.93 8.60
N ALA A 11 -6.40 7.15 9.59
CA ALA A 11 -5.00 6.72 9.70
C ALA A 11 -4.54 5.92 8.47
N ASN A 12 -5.36 4.97 8.01
CA ASN A 12 -4.99 4.15 6.86
C ASN A 12 -5.09 4.90 5.53
N MET A 13 -5.99 5.87 5.37
CA MET A 13 -6.00 6.78 4.23
C MET A 13 -4.71 7.63 4.18
N LEU A 14 -4.28 8.18 5.32
CA LEU A 14 -3.04 8.96 5.40
C LEU A 14 -1.80 8.12 5.07
N VAL A 15 -1.74 6.88 5.56
CA VAL A 15 -0.66 5.93 5.21
C VAL A 15 -0.81 5.42 3.78
N GLY A 16 -2.01 5.43 3.20
CA GLY A 16 -2.27 5.07 1.81
C GLY A 16 -1.68 6.07 0.81
N ILE A 17 -1.59 7.35 1.15
CA ILE A 17 -1.01 8.39 0.27
C ILE A 17 0.44 8.06 -0.12
N PRO A 18 1.39 7.84 0.82
CA PRO A 18 2.73 7.39 0.45
C PRO A 18 2.74 5.95 -0.07
N GLY A 19 1.71 5.16 0.23
CA GLY A 19 1.54 3.79 -0.26
C GLY A 19 1.36 3.68 -1.77
N VAL A 20 0.91 4.74 -2.42
CA VAL A 20 0.84 4.82 -3.89
C VAL A 20 2.15 4.36 -4.53
N ILE A 21 3.29 4.84 -4.03
CA ILE A 21 4.63 4.53 -4.59
C ILE A 21 4.93 3.02 -4.59
N PRO A 22 4.93 2.31 -3.44
CA PRO A 22 5.20 0.88 -3.43
C PRO A 22 4.16 0.06 -4.21
N TYR A 23 2.89 0.50 -4.28
CA TYR A 23 1.90 -0.19 -5.11
C TYR A 23 2.21 -0.10 -6.61
N TRP A 24 2.61 1.07 -7.10
CA TRP A 24 3.03 1.22 -8.49
C TRP A 24 4.34 0.48 -8.79
N LEU A 25 5.28 0.43 -7.85
CA LEU A 25 6.51 -0.37 -8.00
C LEU A 25 6.22 -1.87 -8.09
N LEU A 26 5.33 -2.37 -7.24
CA LEU A 26 4.90 -3.77 -7.29
C LEU A 26 4.18 -4.09 -8.61
N TRP A 27 3.32 -3.17 -9.07
CA TRP A 27 2.68 -3.29 -10.38
C TRP A 27 3.71 -3.33 -11.52
N TYR A 28 4.64 -2.36 -11.57
CA TYR A 28 5.71 -2.30 -12.57
C TYR A 28 6.52 -3.59 -12.58
N LEU A 29 6.95 -4.07 -11.42
CA LEU A 29 7.74 -5.29 -11.32
C LEU A 29 6.95 -6.50 -11.85
N ALA A 30 5.67 -6.62 -11.47
CA ALA A 30 4.81 -7.71 -11.92
C ALA A 30 4.51 -7.64 -13.43
N SER A 31 4.23 -6.45 -13.96
CA SER A 31 3.98 -6.26 -15.39
C SER A 31 5.23 -6.56 -16.20
N SER A 32 6.37 -5.98 -15.84
CA SER A 32 7.63 -6.17 -16.57
C SER A 32 8.10 -7.62 -16.55
N TRP A 33 7.82 -8.36 -15.48
CA TRP A 33 8.12 -9.80 -15.43
C TRP A 33 7.20 -10.62 -16.34
N ALA A 34 5.93 -10.23 -16.46
CA ALA A 34 4.94 -10.96 -17.24
C ALA A 34 5.02 -10.65 -18.75
N THR A 35 5.24 -9.38 -19.11
CA THR A 35 5.20 -8.90 -20.50
C THR A 35 6.58 -8.60 -21.09
N GLY A 36 7.64 -8.71 -20.28
CA GLY A 36 8.97 -8.23 -20.62
C GLY A 36 9.15 -6.76 -20.22
N PRO A 37 10.41 -6.34 -19.97
CA PRO A 37 10.71 -4.96 -19.59
C PRO A 37 10.56 -4.00 -20.78
N ALA A 38 10.50 -2.70 -20.50
CA ALA A 38 10.38 -1.69 -21.54
C ALA A 38 11.61 -1.71 -22.48
N PRO A 39 11.46 -1.35 -23.76
CA PRO A 39 12.57 -1.38 -24.73
C PRO A 39 13.79 -0.53 -24.34
N GLU A 40 13.56 0.55 -23.59
CA GLU A 40 14.57 1.45 -23.05
C GLU A 40 15.26 0.92 -21.78
N GLU A 41 14.72 -0.15 -21.18
CA GLU A 41 15.25 -0.76 -19.96
C GLU A 41 16.43 -1.67 -20.30
N ASN A 42 17.64 -1.20 -20.01
CA ASN A 42 18.88 -1.95 -20.27
C ASN A 42 19.33 -2.80 -19.07
N ASP A 43 18.71 -2.59 -17.90
CA ASP A 43 19.00 -3.34 -16.68
C ASP A 43 18.06 -4.55 -16.56
N GLY A 44 18.62 -5.71 -16.19
CA GLY A 44 17.81 -6.90 -15.95
C GLY A 44 16.83 -6.69 -14.77
N MET A 45 15.64 -7.28 -14.86
CA MET A 45 14.57 -7.15 -13.82
C MET A 45 14.99 -7.56 -12.41
N ALA A 46 16.03 -8.36 -12.25
CA ALA A 46 16.58 -8.68 -10.94
C ALA A 46 17.19 -7.46 -10.23
N LEU A 47 17.77 -6.50 -10.95
CA LEU A 47 18.38 -5.30 -10.36
C LEU A 47 17.33 -4.40 -9.69
N TRP A 48 16.12 -4.35 -10.25
CA TRP A 48 14.99 -3.63 -9.66
C TRP A 48 14.61 -4.12 -8.26
N LEU A 49 14.86 -5.38 -7.92
CA LEU A 49 14.59 -5.90 -6.57
C LEU A 49 15.38 -5.16 -5.49
N VAL A 50 16.58 -4.65 -5.81
CA VAL A 50 17.40 -3.85 -4.88
C VAL A 50 16.70 -2.54 -4.51
N ILE A 51 15.80 -2.04 -5.36
CA ILE A 51 15.01 -0.82 -5.13
C ILE A 51 13.64 -1.17 -4.55
N VAL A 52 12.93 -2.15 -5.13
CA VAL A 52 11.57 -2.50 -4.73
C VAL A 52 11.53 -3.06 -3.31
N VAL A 53 12.45 -3.98 -2.97
CA VAL A 53 12.47 -4.63 -1.65
C VAL A 53 12.59 -3.64 -0.49
N PRO A 54 13.56 -2.69 -0.47
CA PRO A 54 13.65 -1.74 0.65
C PRO A 54 12.46 -0.80 0.70
N ILE A 55 11.96 -0.30 -0.44
CA ILE A 55 10.82 0.63 -0.45
C ILE A 55 9.55 -0.05 0.07
N VAL A 56 9.22 -1.22 -0.47
CA VAL A 56 8.05 -2.00 -0.05
C VAL A 56 8.20 -2.48 1.40
N GLY A 57 9.40 -2.93 1.78
CA GLY A 57 9.70 -3.39 3.14
C GLY A 57 9.54 -2.28 4.18
N LEU A 58 10.14 -1.11 3.94
CA LEU A 58 10.00 0.06 4.82
C LEU A 58 8.55 0.53 4.90
N TYR A 59 7.83 0.52 3.78
CA TYR A 59 6.41 0.86 3.77
C TYR A 59 5.57 -0.14 4.58
N ALA A 60 5.79 -1.44 4.42
CA ALA A 60 5.11 -2.47 5.18
C ALA A 60 5.37 -2.34 6.68
N LEU A 61 6.61 -2.01 7.07
CA LEU A 61 6.97 -1.71 8.47
C LEU A 61 6.25 -0.46 9.00
N LEU A 62 6.18 0.61 8.22
CA LEU A 62 5.44 1.82 8.56
C LEU A 62 3.94 1.52 8.75
N TRP A 63 3.34 0.81 7.79
CA TRP A 63 1.94 0.44 7.86
C TRP A 63 1.64 -0.46 9.07
N ALA A 64 2.52 -1.42 9.36
CA ALA A 64 2.39 -2.29 10.52
C ALA A 64 2.60 -1.54 11.85
N SER A 65 3.52 -0.58 11.90
CA SER A 65 3.78 0.21 13.12
C SER A 65 2.59 1.11 13.48
N VAL A 66 1.84 1.59 12.48
CA VAL A 66 0.57 2.30 12.69
C VAL A 66 -0.54 1.32 13.06
N ASN A 67 -0.74 0.24 12.29
CA ASN A 67 -1.92 -0.60 12.45
C ASN A 67 -1.88 -1.53 13.66
N ARG A 68 -0.71 -2.03 14.10
CA ARG A 68 -0.63 -2.91 15.27
C ARG A 68 -1.14 -2.26 16.58
N PRO A 69 -0.72 -1.04 16.97
CA PRO A 69 -1.25 -0.40 18.17
C PRO A 69 -2.71 0.02 18.01
N LEU A 70 -3.13 0.46 16.82
CA LEU A 70 -4.52 0.81 16.53
C LEU A 70 -5.44 -0.41 16.60
N ALA A 71 -5.02 -1.57 16.10
CA ALA A 71 -5.76 -2.83 16.19
C ALA A 71 -6.03 -3.23 17.64
N ARG A 72 -5.02 -3.10 18.52
CA ARG A 72 -5.13 -3.41 19.95
C ARG A 72 -6.08 -2.48 20.70
N ARG A 73 -6.24 -1.24 20.23
CA ARG A 73 -7.10 -0.20 20.86
C ARG A 73 -8.48 -0.11 20.22
N SER A 74 -8.69 -0.79 19.10
CA SER A 74 -9.95 -0.77 18.37
C SER A 74 -10.98 -1.69 19.02
N ALA A 75 -12.24 -1.27 19.02
CA ALA A 75 -13.38 -2.10 19.43
C ALA A 75 -13.95 -2.93 18.27
N LEU A 76 -13.39 -2.83 17.06
CA LEU A 76 -13.78 -3.64 15.92
C LEU A 76 -13.32 -5.10 16.12
N ALA A 77 -14.09 -6.05 15.58
CA ALA A 77 -13.61 -7.41 15.44
C ALA A 77 -12.32 -7.41 14.58
N SER A 78 -11.38 -8.31 14.91
CA SER A 78 -10.06 -8.34 14.27
C SER A 78 -10.14 -8.37 12.74
N HIS A 79 -10.96 -9.25 12.17
CA HIS A 79 -11.14 -9.34 10.71
C HIS A 79 -11.67 -8.02 10.12
N ALA A 80 -12.67 -7.40 10.74
CA ALA A 80 -13.25 -6.15 10.28
C ALA A 80 -12.26 -4.98 10.36
N TYR A 81 -11.42 -4.94 11.40
CA TYR A 81 -10.33 -3.96 11.51
C TYR A 81 -9.35 -4.10 10.35
N TRP A 82 -8.82 -5.30 10.13
CA TRP A 82 -7.80 -5.52 9.09
C TRP A 82 -8.35 -5.29 7.68
N SER A 83 -9.57 -5.75 7.39
CA SER A 83 -10.23 -5.45 6.12
C SER A 83 -10.43 -3.95 5.91
N LEU A 84 -10.90 -3.22 6.93
CA LEU A 84 -11.04 -1.77 6.86
C LEU A 84 -9.68 -1.10 6.61
N SER A 85 -8.64 -1.49 7.36
CA SER A 85 -7.30 -0.92 7.21
C SER A 85 -6.76 -1.11 5.80
N VAL A 86 -6.83 -2.33 5.27
CA VAL A 86 -6.37 -2.64 3.91
C VAL A 86 -7.15 -1.81 2.87
N LEU A 87 -8.49 -1.87 2.90
CA LEU A 87 -9.33 -1.13 1.95
C LEU A 87 -9.08 0.38 2.03
N ALA A 88 -8.94 0.92 3.24
CA ALA A 88 -8.67 2.33 3.46
C ALA A 88 -7.30 2.77 2.93
N THR A 89 -6.29 1.91 3.07
CA THR A 89 -4.95 2.17 2.52
C THR A 89 -4.93 2.12 0.99
N PHE A 90 -5.77 1.30 0.36
CA PHE A 90 -5.87 1.24 -1.10
C PHE A 90 -6.68 2.38 -1.72
N LEU A 91 -7.49 3.12 -0.95
CA LEU A 91 -8.34 4.20 -1.46
C LEU A 91 -7.59 5.26 -2.30
N PRO A 92 -6.45 5.81 -1.85
CA PRO A 92 -5.73 6.82 -2.64
C PRO A 92 -5.27 6.29 -3.99
N THR A 93 -4.78 5.05 -4.04
CA THR A 93 -4.38 4.39 -5.29
C THR A 93 -5.57 4.16 -6.21
N ALA A 94 -6.69 3.67 -5.67
CA ALA A 94 -7.92 3.49 -6.44
C ALA A 94 -8.43 4.83 -7.01
N ALA A 95 -8.38 5.90 -6.22
CA ALA A 95 -8.73 7.24 -6.68
C ALA A 95 -7.82 7.69 -7.84
N LEU A 96 -6.50 7.50 -7.74
CA LEU A 96 -5.58 7.83 -8.84
C LEU A 96 -5.89 7.03 -10.11
N ILE A 97 -6.18 5.74 -10.00
CA ILE A 97 -6.56 4.90 -11.15
C ILE A 97 -7.84 5.42 -11.81
N ILE A 98 -8.81 5.88 -11.01
CA ILE A 98 -10.11 6.37 -11.52
C ILE A 98 -9.98 7.76 -12.14
N TYR A 99 -9.15 8.64 -11.57
CA TYR A 99 -9.06 10.05 -11.96
C TYR A 99 -7.87 10.40 -12.85
N SER A 100 -6.93 9.47 -13.07
CA SER A 100 -5.78 9.67 -13.96
C SER A 100 -6.00 8.87 -15.26
N PRO A 101 -6.47 9.51 -16.35
CA PRO A 101 -6.68 8.86 -17.64
C PRO A 101 -5.37 8.44 -18.32
#